data_AF-A0AAU9K244-F1
#
_entry.id   AF-A0AAU9K244-F1
#
_cell.length_a   1.000
_cell.length_b   1.000
_cell.length_c   1.000
_cell.angle_alpha   90.00
_cell.angle_beta   90.00
_cell.angle_gamma   90.00
#
_symmetry.space_group_name_H-M   'P 1'
#
loop_
_entity.id
_entity.type
_entity.pdbx_description
1 polymer ?
#
loop_
_entity_poly.entity_id
_entity_poly.type
_entity_poly.pdbx_seq_one_letter_code
_entity_poly.pdbx_strand_id
1 'polypeptide(L)'
;MEGAIKTGWIEKKSHYLKKWRKRWLVLDENFLRTYKFPYQFVNPTATIKISSIVDAIPYESDSSKDFCFKISTSTRQYIISATSDVDMIGWLNLINHARRSPQISHFSSFNCMHERKALSEVSLISSFSKLKEILYAREQELIENLDEAYQSNIEEISIENCHLEKILQKETESYGNVQAILNSTDSIVEKIRKVQRISAQSLSFKKFDYIEGIDIKTSIQEENLKKLFSGNIKVSLENPQEVSVRRTNITRALKWRYTGERVDALSFSASEDVMLTGVGICMPYKFGGLTQVKDFQVLKGNTSSALGIYKHPHKFSMQFNPDDSVFKVTMDKPVNLSKGNKYTVMFCIEGSHTFKCVDCMQSVTGPGEVNWDFENTVFSQTHQSNRCDTICGPIADFYYIVGHARQ
;
A
#
# COMPACT_ATOMS: atom_id res chain seq x y z
N MET A 1 -1.04 7.81 -49.66
CA MET A 1 -1.87 6.94 -48.81
C MET A 1 -2.52 7.86 -47.81
N GLU A 2 -3.69 8.40 -48.16
CA GLU A 2 -4.56 9.07 -47.21
C GLU A 2 -4.99 8.02 -46.16
N GLY A 3 -4.93 8.35 -44.87
CA GLY A 3 -5.31 7.42 -43.78
C GLY A 3 -4.18 6.72 -43.03
N ALA A 4 -2.91 7.13 -43.19
CA ALA A 4 -1.83 6.65 -42.30
C ALA A 4 -1.90 7.34 -40.92
N ILE A 5 -2.00 6.56 -39.85
CA ILE A 5 -2.11 7.02 -38.46
C ILE A 5 -0.73 7.42 -37.91
N LYS A 6 0.31 6.62 -38.17
CA LYS A 6 1.70 6.93 -37.81
C LYS A 6 2.66 6.29 -38.79
N THR A 7 3.73 7.01 -39.13
CA THR A 7 4.83 6.50 -39.97
C THR A 7 6.18 6.86 -39.38
N GLY A 8 7.20 6.02 -39.55
CA GLY A 8 8.54 6.33 -39.05
C GLY A 8 9.59 5.29 -39.39
N TRP A 9 10.86 5.66 -39.21
CA TRP A 9 11.99 4.74 -39.33
C TRP A 9 12.10 3.85 -38.10
N ILE A 10 12.25 2.55 -38.33
CA ILE A 10 12.54 1.55 -37.31
C ILE A 10 13.69 0.66 -37.76
N GLU A 11 14.25 -0.12 -36.84
CA GLU A 11 15.02 -1.30 -37.17
C GLU A 11 14.22 -2.56 -36.87
N LYS A 12 14.12 -3.45 -37.85
CA LYS A 12 13.38 -4.71 -37.72
C LYS A 12 14.31 -5.90 -37.81
N LYS A 13 14.20 -6.85 -36.88
CA LYS A 13 14.95 -8.09 -36.92
C LYS A 13 14.39 -9.00 -38.01
N SER A 14 15.23 -9.39 -38.96
CA SER A 14 14.87 -10.33 -40.02
C SER A 14 14.50 -11.69 -39.43
N HIS A 15 13.37 -12.25 -39.85
CA HIS A 15 12.91 -13.53 -39.31
C HIS A 15 13.85 -14.69 -39.68
N TYR A 16 14.29 -14.74 -40.94
CA TYR A 16 15.13 -15.82 -41.46
C TYR A 16 16.61 -15.59 -41.13
N LEU A 17 17.10 -14.39 -41.40
CA LEU A 17 18.53 -14.09 -41.29
C LEU A 17 18.94 -13.59 -39.89
N LYS A 18 17.98 -13.34 -39.00
CA LYS A 18 18.16 -12.77 -37.64
C LYS A 18 18.94 -11.46 -37.55
N LYS A 19 19.25 -10.82 -38.69
CA LYS A 19 19.90 -9.50 -38.80
C LYS A 19 18.90 -8.34 -38.73
N TRP A 20 19.28 -7.27 -38.04
CA TRP A 20 18.52 -6.02 -37.99
C TRP A 20 18.61 -5.27 -39.33
N ARG A 21 17.49 -4.69 -39.75
CA ARG A 21 17.44 -3.86 -40.96
C ARG A 21 16.53 -2.67 -40.78
N LYS A 22 17.01 -1.49 -41.19
CA LYS A 22 16.23 -0.26 -41.21
C LYS A 22 15.04 -0.37 -42.17
N ARG A 23 13.84 -0.05 -41.70
CA ARG A 23 12.58 -0.12 -42.47
C ARG A 23 11.69 1.07 -42.13
N TRP A 24 10.91 1.52 -43.09
CA TRP A 24 9.86 2.50 -42.87
C TRP A 24 8.58 1.79 -42.43
N LEU A 25 8.17 1.99 -41.17
CA LEU A 25 6.95 1.43 -40.61
C LEU A 25 5.78 2.38 -40.89
N VAL A 26 4.65 1.81 -41.27
CA VAL A 26 3.39 2.52 -41.55
C VAL A 26 2.28 1.80 -40.82
N LEU A 27 1.61 2.51 -39.93
CA LEU A 27 0.37 2.09 -39.29
C LEU A 27 -0.78 2.83 -39.97
N ASP A 28 -1.72 2.08 -40.52
CA ASP A 28 -3.03 2.56 -40.97
C ASP A 28 -4.14 1.89 -40.15
N GLU A 29 -5.40 2.13 -40.48
CA GLU A 29 -6.55 1.62 -39.70
C GLU A 29 -6.66 0.10 -39.68
N ASN A 30 -6.13 -0.58 -40.69
CA ASN A 30 -6.34 -2.01 -40.90
C ASN A 30 -5.04 -2.83 -40.83
N PHE A 31 -3.90 -2.20 -41.12
CA PHE A 31 -2.63 -2.87 -41.32
C PHE A 31 -1.45 -2.10 -40.73
N LEU A 32 -0.47 -2.89 -40.29
CA LEU A 32 0.88 -2.44 -40.02
C LEU A 32 1.81 -2.97 -41.12
N ARG A 33 2.45 -2.07 -41.87
CA ARG A 33 3.27 -2.41 -43.04
C ARG A 33 4.68 -1.86 -42.92
N THR A 34 5.67 -2.60 -43.41
CA THR A 34 7.08 -2.14 -43.43
C THR A 34 7.62 -2.05 -44.85
N TYR A 35 8.32 -0.97 -45.19
CA TYR A 35 8.89 -0.72 -46.52
C TYR A 35 10.41 -0.52 -46.46
N LYS A 36 11.10 -0.72 -47.60
CA LYS A 36 12.54 -0.42 -47.70
C LYS A 36 12.80 1.09 -47.70
N PHE A 37 11.95 1.85 -48.37
CA PHE A 37 12.08 3.29 -48.54
C PHE A 37 10.80 4.01 -48.11
N PRO A 38 10.90 5.23 -47.58
CA PRO A 38 9.74 6.03 -47.24
C PRO A 38 9.05 6.49 -48.52
N TYR A 39 7.74 6.74 -48.47
CA TYR A 39 6.92 7.23 -49.58
C TYR A 39 6.81 6.31 -50.81
N GLN A 40 7.52 5.18 -50.83
CA GLN A 40 7.38 4.11 -51.82
C GLN A 40 6.54 2.97 -51.24
N PHE A 41 5.22 3.10 -51.33
CA PHE A 41 4.27 2.14 -50.77
C PHE A 41 3.97 0.97 -51.72
N VAL A 42 4.98 0.50 -52.44
CA VAL A 42 4.90 -0.64 -53.36
C VAL A 42 5.71 -1.78 -52.76
N ASN A 43 5.20 -3.01 -52.81
CA ASN A 43 5.86 -4.23 -52.32
C ASN A 43 6.31 -4.15 -50.84
N PRO A 44 5.36 -4.13 -49.89
CA PRO A 44 5.68 -4.13 -48.46
C PRO A 44 6.54 -5.35 -48.09
N THR A 45 7.60 -5.11 -47.32
CA THR A 45 8.48 -6.17 -46.78
C THR A 45 7.84 -6.98 -45.67
N ALA A 46 6.77 -6.47 -45.07
CA ALA A 46 5.81 -7.22 -44.29
C ALA A 46 4.49 -6.46 -44.23
N THR A 47 3.41 -7.23 -44.12
CA THR A 47 2.06 -6.74 -43.89
C THR A 47 1.47 -7.54 -42.76
N ILE A 48 1.01 -6.86 -41.73
CA ILE A 48 0.40 -7.44 -40.53
C ILE A 48 -1.00 -6.84 -40.45
N LYS A 49 -2.03 -7.67 -40.46
CA LYS A 49 -3.40 -7.20 -40.25
C LYS A 49 -3.57 -6.89 -38.76
N ILE A 50 -4.10 -5.73 -38.41
CA ILE A 50 -4.22 -5.30 -37.01
C ILE A 50 -5.09 -6.28 -36.21
N SER A 51 -6.17 -6.78 -36.82
CA SER A 51 -7.04 -7.79 -36.21
C SER A 51 -6.36 -9.13 -35.92
N SER A 52 -5.17 -9.39 -36.48
CA SER A 52 -4.39 -10.62 -36.25
C SER A 52 -3.32 -10.47 -35.16
N ILE A 53 -3.16 -9.27 -34.60
CA ILE A 53 -2.21 -8.98 -33.53
C ILE A 53 -2.82 -9.44 -32.20
N VAL A 54 -2.17 -10.40 -31.56
CA VAL A 54 -2.54 -10.89 -30.23
C VAL A 54 -2.04 -9.91 -29.16
N ASP A 55 -0.77 -9.52 -29.26
CA ASP A 55 -0.15 -8.54 -28.38
C ASP A 55 0.94 -7.71 -29.07
N ALA A 56 1.21 -6.54 -28.48
CA ALA A 56 2.37 -5.73 -28.76
C ALA A 56 2.92 -5.23 -27.42
N ILE A 57 4.13 -5.68 -27.06
CA ILE A 57 4.71 -5.45 -25.73
C ILE A 57 6.18 -5.02 -25.83
N PRO A 58 6.71 -4.31 -24.82
CA PRO A 58 8.16 -4.12 -24.68
C PRO A 58 8.88 -5.46 -24.73
N TYR A 59 10.06 -5.48 -25.34
CA TYR A 59 10.84 -6.70 -25.53
C TYR A 59 12.30 -6.45 -25.19
N GLU A 60 12.79 -7.10 -24.15
CA GLU A 60 14.22 -7.15 -23.87
C GLU A 60 14.88 -8.06 -24.91
N SER A 61 15.71 -7.47 -25.77
CA SER A 61 16.40 -8.23 -26.82
C SER A 61 17.70 -8.80 -26.28
N ASP A 62 18.06 -10.03 -26.66
CA ASP A 62 19.39 -10.62 -26.39
C ASP A 62 20.55 -9.88 -27.12
N SER A 63 20.22 -8.82 -27.88
CA SER A 63 21.17 -7.98 -28.60
C SER A 63 21.34 -6.61 -27.94
N SER A 64 22.43 -5.90 -28.26
CA SER A 64 22.71 -4.53 -27.78
C SER A 64 21.81 -3.45 -28.38
N LYS A 65 20.54 -3.75 -28.68
CA LYS A 65 19.58 -2.81 -29.27
C LYS A 65 18.58 -2.36 -28.20
N ASP A 66 18.57 -1.06 -27.98
CA ASP A 66 17.65 -0.40 -27.06
C ASP A 66 16.27 -0.19 -27.70
N PHE A 67 15.29 0.16 -26.85
CA PHE A 67 13.92 0.53 -27.25
C PHE A 67 13.22 -0.52 -28.12
N CYS A 68 13.42 -1.78 -27.76
CA CYS A 68 12.88 -2.92 -28.47
C CYS A 68 11.45 -3.25 -28.02
N PHE A 69 10.61 -3.60 -28.98
CA PHE A 69 9.27 -4.12 -28.76
C PHE A 69 8.96 -5.27 -29.70
N LYS A 70 8.06 -6.14 -29.27
CA LYS A 70 7.64 -7.33 -30.00
C LYS A 70 6.15 -7.26 -30.30
N ILE A 71 5.79 -7.57 -31.54
CA ILE A 71 4.41 -7.74 -31.98
C ILE A 71 4.20 -9.23 -32.25
N SER A 72 3.26 -9.87 -31.56
CA SER A 72 2.92 -11.27 -31.77
C SER A 72 1.60 -11.40 -32.51
N THR A 73 1.61 -12.16 -33.60
CA THR A 73 0.40 -12.68 -34.26
C THR A 73 0.27 -14.18 -33.94
N SER A 74 -0.86 -14.78 -34.32
CA SER A 74 -1.08 -16.23 -34.16
C SER A 74 -0.04 -17.09 -34.86
N THR A 75 0.61 -16.58 -35.90
CA THR A 75 1.55 -17.35 -36.74
C THR A 75 3.00 -16.89 -36.62
N ARG A 76 3.26 -15.67 -36.11
CA ARG A 76 4.59 -15.06 -36.20
C ARG A 76 4.83 -13.96 -35.17
N GLN A 77 6.08 -13.80 -34.76
CA GLN A 77 6.54 -12.67 -33.97
C GLN A 77 7.41 -11.72 -34.80
N TYR A 78 7.25 -10.42 -34.57
CA TYR A 78 8.01 -9.35 -35.17
C TYR A 78 8.74 -8.58 -34.08
N ILE A 79 10.07 -8.58 -34.12
CA ILE A 79 10.91 -7.85 -33.18
C ILE A 79 11.40 -6.57 -33.86
N ILE A 80 11.15 -5.43 -33.22
CA ILE A 80 11.38 -4.08 -33.74
C ILE A 80 12.11 -3.27 -32.67
N SER A 81 13.03 -2.40 -33.09
CA SER A 81 13.69 -1.39 -32.27
C SER A 81 13.31 -0.02 -32.83
N ALA A 82 12.81 0.85 -31.96
CA ALA A 82 12.47 2.24 -32.27
C ALA A 82 13.70 3.15 -32.11
N THR A 83 13.59 4.41 -32.52
CA THR A 83 14.71 5.37 -32.41
C THR A 83 14.90 5.93 -31.00
N SER A 84 13.87 5.83 -30.14
CA SER A 84 13.88 6.25 -28.73
C SER A 84 12.83 5.50 -27.92
N ASP A 85 12.89 5.63 -26.60
CA ASP A 85 11.88 5.15 -25.65
C ASP A 85 10.50 5.79 -25.92
N VAL A 86 10.46 7.10 -26.17
CA VAL A 86 9.24 7.83 -26.52
C VAL A 86 8.63 7.29 -27.83
N ASP A 87 9.44 7.04 -28.86
CA ASP A 87 8.93 6.51 -30.12
C ASP A 87 8.44 5.06 -29.96
N MET A 88 9.13 4.23 -29.17
CA MET A 88 8.67 2.88 -28.82
C MET A 88 7.30 2.90 -28.12
N ILE A 89 7.14 3.75 -27.10
CA ILE A 89 5.88 3.90 -26.37
C ILE A 89 4.77 4.40 -27.31
N GLY A 90 5.07 5.38 -28.17
CA GLY A 90 4.12 5.89 -29.16
C GLY A 90 3.64 4.81 -30.14
N TRP A 91 4.54 3.96 -30.64
CA TRP A 91 4.18 2.82 -31.47
C TRP A 91 3.32 1.80 -30.71
N LEU A 92 3.72 1.42 -29.49
CA LEU A 92 3.00 0.45 -28.67
C LEU A 92 1.57 0.91 -28.34
N ASN A 93 1.39 2.18 -27.96
CA ASN A 93 0.09 2.74 -27.62
C ASN A 93 -0.85 2.72 -28.82
N LEU A 94 -0.39 3.19 -29.99
CA LEU A 94 -1.22 3.23 -31.19
C LEU A 94 -1.58 1.83 -31.70
N ILE A 95 -0.62 0.89 -31.69
CA ILE A 95 -0.89 -0.50 -32.12
C ILE A 95 -1.86 -1.19 -31.17
N ASN A 96 -1.69 -1.04 -29.85
CA ASN A 96 -2.59 -1.64 -28.86
C ASN A 96 -3.96 -0.98 -28.82
N HIS A 97 -4.06 0.31 -29.14
CA HIS A 97 -5.34 0.99 -29.30
C HIS A 97 -6.07 0.48 -30.56
N ALA A 98 -5.39 0.50 -31.72
CA ALA A 98 -5.97 0.09 -32.99
C ALA A 98 -6.45 -1.38 -32.99
N ARG A 99 -5.79 -2.28 -32.23
CA ARG A 99 -6.25 -3.68 -32.12
C ARG A 99 -7.47 -3.88 -31.22
N ARG A 100 -7.76 -2.96 -30.30
CA ARG A 100 -8.84 -3.09 -29.30
C ARG A 100 -10.14 -2.42 -29.74
N SER A 101 -10.07 -1.37 -30.57
CA SER A 101 -11.24 -0.61 -31.02
C SER A 101 -11.20 -0.36 -32.53
N PRO A 102 -12.03 -1.04 -33.34
CA PRO A 102 -12.05 -0.89 -34.80
C PRO A 102 -12.83 0.34 -35.32
N GLN A 103 -13.38 1.20 -34.44
CA GLN A 103 -14.10 2.42 -34.85
C GLN A 103 -13.23 3.65 -34.62
N ILE A 104 -12.52 4.09 -35.66
CA ILE A 104 -11.80 5.37 -35.67
C ILE A 104 -12.78 6.43 -36.18
N SER A 105 -13.66 6.92 -35.31
CA SER A 105 -14.41 8.15 -35.62
C SER A 105 -13.56 9.36 -35.22
N HIS A 106 -12.95 9.98 -36.24
CA HIS A 106 -12.41 11.35 -36.27
C HIS A 106 -11.88 11.91 -34.94
N PHE A 107 -10.61 11.62 -34.64
CA PHE A 107 -9.82 12.54 -33.83
C PHE A 107 -9.48 13.73 -34.72
N SER A 108 -10.24 14.82 -34.61
CA SER A 108 -9.84 16.10 -35.21
C SER A 108 -8.46 16.44 -34.68
N SER A 109 -7.50 16.48 -35.60
CA SER A 109 -6.12 16.79 -35.31
C SER A 109 -6.01 18.15 -34.62
N PHE A 110 -5.73 18.17 -33.32
CA PHE A 110 -5.17 19.37 -32.70
C PHE A 110 -3.70 19.49 -33.14
N ASN A 111 -3.53 20.10 -34.31
CA ASN A 111 -2.37 20.83 -34.82
C ASN A 111 -0.99 20.53 -34.22
N CYS A 112 -0.27 19.60 -34.85
CA CYS A 112 1.17 19.33 -34.70
C CYS A 112 2.09 20.51 -35.16
N MET A 113 1.54 21.69 -35.49
CA MET A 113 2.32 22.90 -35.76
C MET A 113 2.55 23.78 -34.51
N HIS A 114 1.88 23.54 -33.39
CA HIS A 114 2.06 24.35 -32.17
C HIS A 114 3.11 23.80 -31.17
N GLU A 115 3.64 22.59 -31.37
CA GLU A 115 4.56 21.97 -30.41
C GLU A 115 5.97 22.57 -30.36
N ARG A 116 6.37 23.36 -31.38
CA ARG A 116 7.60 24.16 -31.25
C ARG A 116 7.45 25.34 -30.28
N LYS A 117 6.22 25.78 -29.98
CA LYS A 117 5.93 26.75 -28.90
C LYS A 117 5.56 26.07 -27.59
N ALA A 118 4.98 24.87 -27.63
CA ALA A 118 4.57 24.13 -26.43
C ALA A 118 5.74 23.59 -25.59
N LEU A 119 6.93 23.49 -26.17
CA LEU A 119 8.18 23.17 -25.47
C LEU A 119 8.93 24.43 -24.98
N SER A 120 8.38 25.63 -25.11
CA SER A 120 8.90 26.78 -24.37
C SER A 120 8.53 26.65 -22.88
N GLU A 121 9.44 27.02 -21.99
CA GLU A 121 9.23 26.99 -20.53
C GLU A 121 7.90 27.65 -20.12
N VAL A 122 7.51 28.71 -20.82
CA VAL A 122 6.24 29.44 -20.59
C VAL A 122 5.00 28.58 -20.89
N SER A 123 5.04 27.74 -21.93
CA SER A 123 3.90 26.87 -22.28
C SER A 123 3.85 25.62 -21.40
N LEU A 124 5.01 25.11 -20.96
CA LEU A 124 5.06 24.06 -19.94
C LEU A 124 4.48 24.57 -18.62
N ILE A 125 4.89 25.75 -18.16
CA ILE A 125 4.32 26.41 -16.98
C ILE A 125 2.81 26.59 -17.12
N SER A 126 2.31 27.06 -18.28
CA SER A 126 0.87 27.21 -18.52
C SER A 126 0.12 25.87 -18.49
N SER A 127 0.68 24.80 -19.06
CA SER A 127 0.06 23.47 -19.04
C SER A 127 0.07 22.84 -17.63
N PHE A 128 1.15 23.03 -16.87
CA PHE A 128 1.21 22.61 -15.47
C PHE A 128 0.26 23.42 -14.59
N SER A 129 0.14 24.73 -14.82
CA SER A 129 -0.85 25.57 -14.14
C SER A 129 -2.28 25.12 -14.45
N LYS A 130 -2.58 24.74 -15.71
CA LYS A 130 -3.92 24.26 -16.06
C LYS A 130 -4.23 22.89 -15.46
N LEU A 131 -3.25 22.00 -15.42
CA LEU A 131 -3.37 20.71 -14.73
C LEU A 131 -3.58 20.92 -13.22
N LYS A 132 -2.84 21.85 -12.62
CA LYS A 132 -2.99 22.23 -11.21
C LYS A 132 -4.36 22.82 -10.91
N GLU A 133 -4.91 23.67 -11.78
CA GLU A 133 -6.29 24.17 -11.67
C GLU A 133 -7.33 23.05 -11.73
N ILE A 134 -7.18 22.09 -12.65
CA ILE A 134 -8.10 20.96 -12.78
C ILE A 134 -8.03 20.06 -11.54
N LEU A 135 -6.83 19.81 -11.02
CA LEU A 135 -6.64 19.01 -9.82
C LEU A 135 -7.24 19.71 -8.60
N TYR A 136 -7.04 21.02 -8.43
CA TYR A 136 -7.68 21.76 -7.35
C TYR A 136 -9.20 21.80 -7.47
N ALA A 137 -9.74 21.98 -8.69
CA ALA A 137 -11.18 21.94 -8.88
C ALA A 137 -11.77 20.57 -8.48
N ARG A 138 -11.07 19.48 -8.81
CA ARG A 138 -11.49 18.13 -8.40
C ARG A 138 -11.35 17.89 -6.90
N GLU A 139 -10.31 18.43 -6.28
CA GLU A 139 -10.12 18.38 -4.83
C GLU A 139 -11.24 19.12 -4.10
N GLN A 140 -11.61 20.33 -4.53
CA GLN A 140 -12.72 21.08 -3.95
C GLN A 140 -14.06 20.34 -4.10
N GLU A 141 -14.34 19.79 -5.28
CA GLU A 141 -15.55 18.98 -5.50
C GLU A 141 -15.62 17.76 -4.56
N LEU A 142 -14.48 17.10 -4.31
CA LEU A 142 -14.43 15.96 -3.38
C LEU A 142 -14.63 16.40 -1.93
N ILE A 143 -14.10 17.56 -1.53
CA ILE A 143 -14.30 18.13 -0.20
C ILE A 143 -15.77 18.51 0.00
N GLU A 144 -16.40 19.17 -0.97
CA GLU A 144 -17.82 19.54 -0.92
C GLU A 144 -18.72 18.30 -0.79
N ASN A 145 -18.47 17.25 -1.59
CA ASN A 145 -19.21 15.99 -1.47
C ASN A 145 -19.02 15.32 -0.10
N LEU A 146 -17.82 15.42 0.49
CA LEU A 146 -17.55 14.88 1.82
C LEU A 146 -18.27 15.67 2.91
N ASP A 147 -18.29 17.00 2.81
CA ASP A 147 -19.00 17.88 3.73
C ASP A 147 -20.51 17.65 3.67
N GLU A 148 -21.10 17.49 2.48
CA GLU A 148 -22.52 17.14 2.32
C GLU A 148 -22.86 15.81 3.00
N ALA A 149 -22.04 14.78 2.77
CA ALA A 149 -22.21 13.47 3.42
C ALA A 149 -22.06 13.57 4.96
N TYR A 150 -21.12 14.39 5.43
CA TYR A 150 -20.92 14.63 6.86
C TYR A 150 -22.11 15.35 7.50
N GLN A 151 -22.66 16.38 6.87
CA GLN A 151 -23.86 17.08 7.36
C GLN A 151 -25.08 16.16 7.40
N SER A 152 -25.29 15.34 6.36
CA SER A 152 -26.38 14.34 6.34
C SER A 152 -26.28 13.37 7.53
N ASN A 153 -25.08 12.88 7.82
CA ASN A 153 -24.86 11.98 8.97
C ASN A 153 -25.11 12.68 10.31
N ILE A 154 -24.71 13.95 10.47
CA ILE A 154 -25.00 14.71 11.69
C ILE A 154 -26.51 14.86 11.90
N GLU A 155 -27.27 15.15 10.84
CA GLU A 155 -28.72 15.28 10.92
C GLU A 155 -29.36 13.96 11.36
N GLU A 156 -28.96 12.83 10.79
CA GLU A 156 -29.44 11.50 11.20
C GLU A 156 -29.13 11.21 12.67
N ILE A 157 -27.90 11.45 13.11
CA ILE A 157 -27.47 11.27 14.51
C ILE A 157 -28.26 12.20 15.46
N SER A 158 -28.53 13.45 15.04
CA SER A 158 -29.30 14.41 15.83
C SER A 158 -30.75 13.95 16.03
N ILE A 159 -31.37 13.43 14.97
CA ILE A 159 -32.73 12.86 15.03
C ILE A 159 -32.76 11.66 15.98
N GLU A 160 -31.78 10.76 15.87
CA GLU A 160 -31.68 9.58 16.73
C GLU A 160 -31.45 9.97 18.21
N ASN A 161 -30.57 10.93 18.48
CA ASN A 161 -30.35 11.44 19.83
C ASN A 161 -31.62 12.07 20.42
N CYS A 162 -32.36 12.87 19.65
CA CYS A 162 -33.65 13.42 20.10
C CYS A 162 -34.67 12.31 20.43
N HIS A 163 -34.65 11.21 19.68
CA HIS A 163 -35.49 10.05 19.96
C HIS A 163 -35.08 9.35 21.26
N LEU A 164 -33.77 9.11 21.45
CA LEU A 164 -33.22 8.48 22.66
C LEU A 164 -33.45 9.32 23.91
N GLU A 165 -33.30 10.65 23.84
CA GLU A 165 -33.59 11.56 24.96
C GLU A 165 -35.04 11.46 25.41
N LYS A 166 -35.99 11.39 24.48
CA LYS A 166 -37.42 11.22 24.80
C LYS A 166 -37.69 9.87 25.48
N ILE A 167 -37.02 8.80 25.05
CA ILE A 167 -37.11 7.49 25.68
C ILE A 167 -36.54 7.55 27.10
N LEU A 168 -35.33 8.11 27.27
CA LEU A 168 -34.66 8.25 28.55
C LEU A 168 -35.47 9.09 29.55
N GLN A 169 -36.09 10.19 29.09
CA GLN A 169 -36.94 11.02 29.94
C GLN A 169 -38.15 10.22 30.46
N LYS A 170 -38.81 9.46 29.58
CA LYS A 170 -39.95 8.61 29.94
C LYS A 170 -39.55 7.49 30.91
N GLU A 171 -38.38 6.89 30.72
CA GLU A 171 -37.86 5.89 31.64
C GLU A 171 -37.51 6.49 32.99
N THR A 172 -36.85 7.65 33.02
CA THR A 172 -36.48 8.37 34.25
C THR A 172 -37.71 8.73 35.08
N GLU A 173 -38.78 9.22 34.44
CA GLU A 173 -40.06 9.48 35.11
C GLU A 173 -40.68 8.19 35.66
N SER A 174 -40.62 7.10 34.90
CA SER A 174 -41.10 5.79 35.33
C SER A 174 -40.33 5.27 36.55
N TYR A 175 -38.99 5.40 36.56
CA TYR A 175 -38.15 5.06 37.70
C TYR A 175 -38.47 5.93 38.92
N GLY A 176 -38.63 7.24 38.75
CA GLY A 176 -39.01 8.16 39.83
C GLY A 176 -40.34 7.77 40.47
N ASN A 177 -41.33 7.39 39.66
CA ASN A 177 -42.63 6.91 40.15
C ASN A 177 -42.50 5.60 40.96
N VAL A 178 -41.68 4.66 40.50
CA VAL A 178 -41.43 3.41 41.24
C VAL A 178 -40.68 3.68 42.55
N GLN A 179 -39.67 4.55 42.53
CA GLN A 179 -38.91 4.92 43.72
C GLN A 179 -39.80 5.61 44.76
N ALA A 180 -40.71 6.49 44.34
CA ALA A 180 -41.69 7.12 45.22
C ALA A 180 -42.63 6.11 45.89
N ILE A 181 -43.06 5.06 45.17
CA ILE A 181 -43.88 3.97 45.72
C ILE A 181 -43.08 3.14 46.73
N LEU A 182 -41.82 2.82 46.42
CA LEU A 182 -40.98 2.05 47.33
C LEU A 182 -40.71 2.79 48.64
N ASN A 183 -40.58 4.11 48.58
CA ASN A 183 -40.35 4.99 49.73
C ASN A 183 -41.61 5.39 50.50
N SER A 184 -42.82 5.00 50.05
CA SER A 184 -44.06 5.32 50.76
C SER A 184 -44.18 4.56 52.08
N THR A 185 -45.06 5.00 52.97
CA THR A 185 -45.36 4.30 54.24
C THR A 185 -46.38 3.16 54.07
N ASP A 186 -46.75 2.81 52.83
CA ASP A 186 -47.73 1.77 52.54
C ASP A 186 -47.25 0.37 52.97
N SER A 187 -48.19 -0.55 53.19
CA SER A 187 -47.86 -1.97 53.39
C SER A 187 -47.16 -2.56 52.16
N ILE A 188 -46.29 -3.55 52.39
CA ILE A 188 -45.50 -4.21 51.33
C ILE A 188 -46.41 -4.75 50.20
N VAL A 189 -47.57 -5.32 50.56
CA VAL A 189 -48.54 -5.86 49.57
C VAL A 189 -49.10 -4.75 48.68
N GLU A 190 -49.37 -3.58 49.26
CA GLU A 190 -49.93 -2.45 48.52
C GLU A 190 -48.88 -1.77 47.63
N LYS A 191 -47.61 -1.71 48.07
CA LYS A 191 -46.48 -1.31 47.22
C LYS A 191 -46.34 -2.23 46.01
N ILE A 192 -46.38 -3.55 46.20
CA ILE A 192 -46.28 -4.54 45.12
C ILE A 192 -47.41 -4.33 44.09
N ARG A 193 -48.66 -4.13 44.55
CA ARG A 193 -49.80 -3.86 43.66
C ARG A 193 -49.64 -2.56 42.88
N LYS A 194 -49.13 -1.49 43.51
CA LYS A 194 -48.91 -0.20 42.85
C LYS A 194 -47.81 -0.28 41.78
N VAL A 195 -46.69 -0.97 42.07
CA VAL A 195 -45.62 -1.20 41.07
C VAL A 195 -46.10 -2.05 39.90
N GLN A 196 -46.87 -3.11 40.16
CA GLN A 196 -47.43 -3.98 39.11
C GLN A 196 -48.43 -3.26 38.19
N ARG A 197 -49.13 -2.22 38.68
CA ARG A 197 -50.01 -1.40 37.84
C ARG A 197 -49.25 -0.47 36.91
N ILE A 198 -48.12 0.09 37.35
CA ILE A 198 -47.24 0.93 36.51
C ILE A 198 -46.63 0.09 35.39
N SER A 199 -46.08 -1.09 35.72
CA SER A 199 -45.47 -1.96 34.72
C SER A 199 -46.47 -2.44 33.66
N ALA A 200 -47.74 -2.67 34.03
CA ALA A 200 -48.79 -3.07 33.08
C ALA A 200 -49.16 -1.96 32.06
N GLN A 201 -48.99 -0.68 32.40
CA GLN A 201 -49.23 0.45 31.48
C GLN A 201 -48.00 0.80 30.63
N SER A 202 -46.79 0.43 31.06
CA SER A 202 -45.51 0.82 30.45
C SER A 202 -44.68 -0.34 29.88
N LEU A 203 -45.25 -1.54 29.71
CA LEU A 203 -44.59 -2.70 29.10
C LEU A 203 -44.35 -2.51 27.58
N SER A 204 -43.48 -1.56 27.25
CA SER A 204 -42.60 -1.60 26.10
C SER A 204 -41.15 -1.51 26.59
N PHE A 205 -40.78 -2.36 27.56
CA PHE A 205 -39.37 -2.70 27.74
C PHE A 205 -38.95 -3.51 26.51
N LYS A 206 -38.78 -2.84 25.37
CA LYS A 206 -37.93 -3.40 24.33
C LYS A 206 -36.58 -3.57 25.00
N LYS A 207 -35.98 -4.75 24.88
CA LYS A 207 -34.55 -4.88 25.11
C LYS A 207 -33.88 -3.73 24.36
N PHE A 208 -32.99 -3.01 25.03
CA PHE A 208 -32.04 -2.12 24.37
C PHE A 208 -31.21 -3.02 23.44
N ASP A 209 -31.67 -3.19 22.20
CA ASP A 209 -31.02 -4.05 21.21
C ASP A 209 -29.76 -3.38 20.62
N TYR A 210 -29.48 -2.12 20.98
CA TYR A 210 -28.36 -1.31 20.48
C TYR A 210 -27.35 -0.92 21.57
N ILE A 211 -26.86 -1.88 22.34
CA ILE A 211 -25.57 -1.75 23.04
C ILE A 211 -24.69 -2.96 22.69
N GLU A 212 -24.56 -3.25 21.40
CA GLU A 212 -23.35 -3.90 20.90
C GLU A 212 -22.39 -2.79 20.47
N GLY A 213 -21.32 -2.56 21.25
CA GLY A 213 -20.17 -1.77 20.79
C GLY A 213 -19.96 -0.37 21.38
N ILE A 214 -20.48 -0.05 22.58
CA ILE A 214 -20.00 1.13 23.32
C ILE A 214 -18.86 0.73 24.26
N ASP A 215 -17.63 1.06 23.87
CA ASP A 215 -16.45 0.93 24.72
C ASP A 215 -16.44 2.04 25.77
N ILE A 216 -16.90 1.73 26.98
CA ILE A 216 -16.75 2.61 28.15
C ILE A 216 -15.30 2.48 28.65
N LYS A 217 -14.42 3.37 28.20
CA LYS A 217 -13.06 3.50 28.75
C LYS A 217 -13.12 4.17 30.12
N THR A 218 -12.95 3.40 31.18
CA THR A 218 -12.84 3.91 32.55
C THR A 218 -11.66 3.27 33.26
N SER A 219 -10.97 4.05 34.08
CA SER A 219 -9.82 3.59 34.85
C SER A 219 -10.32 3.00 36.17
N ILE A 220 -10.28 1.67 36.29
CA ILE A 220 -10.74 0.95 37.48
C ILE A 220 -9.52 0.58 38.32
N GLN A 221 -9.52 0.98 39.60
CA GLN A 221 -8.50 0.55 40.55
C GLN A 221 -8.58 -0.97 40.77
N GLU A 222 -7.43 -1.65 40.76
CA GLU A 222 -7.29 -3.11 40.70
C GLU A 222 -8.04 -3.85 41.83
N GLU A 223 -8.11 -3.24 43.01
CA GLU A 223 -8.84 -3.74 44.18
C GLU A 223 -10.35 -3.88 43.96
N ASN A 224 -10.92 -3.18 42.97
CA ASN A 224 -12.34 -3.24 42.64
C ASN A 224 -12.66 -4.25 41.53
N LEU A 225 -11.66 -4.80 40.84
CA LEU A 225 -11.85 -5.82 39.80
C LEU A 225 -12.54 -7.07 40.36
N LYS A 226 -12.15 -7.52 41.57
CA LYS A 226 -12.73 -8.70 42.23
C LYS A 226 -14.24 -8.55 42.52
N LYS A 227 -14.74 -7.32 42.65
CA LYS A 227 -16.16 -7.03 42.90
C LYS A 227 -17.00 -7.06 41.60
N LEU A 228 -16.36 -6.81 40.45
CA LEU A 228 -16.99 -6.78 39.12
C LEU A 228 -17.16 -8.18 38.51
N PHE A 229 -16.36 -9.17 38.91
CA PHE A 229 -16.47 -10.55 38.42
C PHE A 229 -17.68 -11.34 38.96
N SER A 230 -18.71 -10.67 39.47
CA SER A 230 -19.97 -11.32 39.83
C SER A 230 -20.77 -11.68 38.57
N GLY A 231 -20.55 -12.90 38.08
CA GLY A 231 -21.49 -13.71 37.31
C GLY A 231 -21.78 -13.34 35.86
N ASN A 232 -21.89 -12.07 35.48
CA ASN A 232 -22.52 -11.70 34.19
C ASN A 232 -21.75 -10.67 33.35
N ILE A 233 -20.54 -10.27 33.73
CA ILE A 233 -19.72 -9.33 32.95
C ILE A 233 -18.67 -10.11 32.15
N LYS A 234 -18.82 -10.12 30.82
CA LYS A 234 -17.79 -10.60 29.89
C LYS A 234 -16.76 -9.48 29.72
N VAL A 235 -15.61 -9.61 30.38
CA VAL A 235 -14.48 -8.69 30.20
C VAL A 235 -13.62 -9.19 29.06
N SER A 236 -13.61 -8.49 27.93
CA SER A 236 -12.58 -8.62 26.91
C SER A 236 -11.46 -7.63 27.25
N LEU A 237 -10.32 -8.14 27.71
CA LEU A 237 -9.10 -7.36 27.67
C LEU A 237 -8.79 -7.12 26.20
N GLU A 238 -8.76 -5.86 25.74
CA GLU A 238 -8.25 -5.57 24.40
C GLU A 238 -6.85 -6.19 24.31
N ASN A 239 -6.67 -7.11 23.36
CA ASN A 239 -5.34 -7.58 23.04
C ASN A 239 -4.51 -6.33 22.70
N PRO A 240 -3.33 -6.16 23.30
CA PRO A 240 -2.60 -4.92 23.13
C PRO A 240 -2.29 -4.76 21.63
N GLN A 241 -2.78 -3.65 21.07
CA GLN A 241 -2.83 -3.44 19.63
C GLN A 241 -1.42 -3.36 19.07
N GLU A 242 -1.14 -4.15 18.04
CA GLU A 242 0.12 -4.06 17.31
C GLU A 242 0.16 -2.75 16.53
N VAL A 243 1.27 -2.02 16.69
CA VAL A 243 1.58 -0.79 15.98
C VAL A 243 2.89 -0.97 15.21
N SER A 244 3.21 -0.03 14.33
CA SER A 244 4.47 -0.05 13.58
C SER A 244 5.10 1.32 13.48
N VAL A 245 6.43 1.34 13.43
CA VAL A 245 7.22 2.51 13.06
C VAL A 245 7.94 2.24 11.74
N ARG A 246 7.91 3.22 10.84
CA ARG A 246 8.63 3.19 9.56
C ARG A 246 9.80 4.15 9.62
N ARG A 247 11.01 3.67 9.31
CA ARG A 247 12.22 4.51 9.36
C ARG A 247 12.53 5.25 8.05
N THR A 248 11.76 5.04 6.99
CA THR A 248 12.02 5.58 5.65
C THR A 248 10.82 6.33 5.11
N ASN A 249 11.05 7.50 4.51
CA ASN A 249 9.98 8.24 3.86
C ASN A 249 9.53 7.55 2.56
N ILE A 250 10.45 6.85 1.88
CA ILE A 250 10.14 6.20 0.61
C ILE A 250 11.07 5.03 0.30
N THR A 251 10.47 3.98 -0.23
CA THR A 251 11.20 2.86 -0.86
C THR A 251 11.33 3.09 -2.36
N ARG A 252 12.51 2.87 -2.94
CA ARG A 252 12.77 3.07 -4.38
C ARG A 252 13.31 1.80 -5.03
N ALA A 253 12.97 1.60 -6.30
CA ALA A 253 13.43 0.49 -7.15
C ALA A 253 14.90 0.68 -7.63
N LEU A 254 15.81 0.98 -6.70
CA LEU A 254 17.21 1.31 -6.97
C LEU A 254 18.16 0.10 -6.87
N LYS A 255 17.61 -1.12 -7.02
CA LYS A 255 18.35 -2.39 -7.11
C LYS A 255 19.17 -2.74 -5.86
N TRP A 256 18.53 -2.96 -4.70
CA TRP A 256 19.25 -3.59 -3.59
C TRP A 256 19.65 -5.00 -3.99
N ARG A 257 20.94 -5.34 -3.88
CA ARG A 257 21.47 -6.62 -4.37
C ARG A 257 21.81 -7.51 -3.20
N TYR A 258 21.59 -8.80 -3.40
CA TYR A 258 22.01 -9.84 -2.49
C TYR A 258 23.08 -10.67 -3.17
N THR A 259 24.29 -10.67 -2.60
CA THR A 259 25.44 -11.36 -3.19
C THR A 259 26.18 -12.15 -2.12
N GLY A 260 26.37 -13.46 -2.37
CA GLY A 260 26.98 -14.37 -1.41
C GLY A 260 26.19 -14.47 -0.10
N GLU A 261 26.90 -14.65 1.00
CA GLU A 261 26.33 -14.75 2.36
C GLU A 261 26.42 -13.41 3.11
N ARG A 262 26.31 -12.30 2.38
CA ARG A 262 26.28 -10.96 2.99
C ARG A 262 25.03 -10.77 3.82
N VAL A 263 25.16 -9.94 4.84
CA VAL A 263 24.14 -9.72 5.86
C VAL A 263 23.67 -8.28 5.85
N ASP A 264 22.37 -8.09 5.79
CA ASP A 264 21.71 -6.82 6.06
C ASP A 264 21.41 -6.74 7.56
N ALA A 265 22.08 -5.82 8.27
CA ALA A 265 21.86 -5.61 9.69
C ALA A 265 21.62 -4.13 10.00
N LEU A 266 20.78 -3.88 11.00
CA LEU A 266 20.51 -2.55 11.52
C LEU A 266 20.35 -2.62 13.03
N SER A 267 21.07 -1.76 13.74
CA SER A 267 21.00 -1.65 15.19
C SER A 267 19.98 -0.58 15.58
N PHE A 268 19.31 -0.78 16.71
CA PHE A 268 18.24 0.11 17.15
C PHE A 268 18.03 0.06 18.67
N SER A 269 17.35 1.07 19.22
CA SER A 269 16.85 1.11 20.59
C SER A 269 15.47 1.77 20.63
N ALA A 270 14.65 1.36 21.60
CA ALA A 270 13.34 1.97 21.88
C ALA A 270 13.37 2.71 23.22
N SER A 271 12.68 3.85 23.30
CA SER A 271 12.62 4.67 24.52
C SER A 271 11.72 4.10 25.62
N GLU A 272 10.93 3.07 25.33
CA GLU A 272 10.03 2.39 26.26
C GLU A 272 10.17 0.87 26.16
N ASP A 273 9.65 0.16 27.16
CA ASP A 273 9.56 -1.30 27.10
C ASP A 273 8.53 -1.71 26.04
N VAL A 274 8.96 -2.49 25.05
CA VAL A 274 8.10 -2.91 23.94
C VAL A 274 8.28 -4.39 23.64
N MET A 275 7.24 -5.03 23.08
CA MET A 275 7.34 -6.37 22.52
C MET A 275 7.46 -6.26 21.00
N LEU A 276 8.61 -6.59 20.43
CA LEU A 276 8.81 -6.65 18.98
C LEU A 276 8.09 -7.89 18.42
N THR A 277 7.19 -7.68 17.46
CA THR A 277 6.34 -8.73 16.87
C THR A 277 6.67 -8.99 15.39
N GLY A 278 7.38 -8.07 14.74
CA GLY A 278 7.78 -8.25 13.35
C GLY A 278 8.72 -7.17 12.84
N VAL A 279 9.29 -7.42 11.66
CA VAL A 279 10.18 -6.48 10.97
C VAL A 279 9.79 -6.44 9.49
N GLY A 280 9.61 -5.24 8.95
CA GLY A 280 9.32 -5.02 7.54
C GLY A 280 10.60 -4.97 6.73
N ILE A 281 10.69 -5.79 5.68
CA ILE A 281 11.81 -5.79 4.72
C ILE A 281 11.33 -5.54 3.29
N CYS A 282 12.14 -4.89 2.47
CA CYS A 282 11.76 -4.56 1.10
C CYS A 282 11.50 -5.80 0.22
N MET A 283 10.48 -5.71 -0.62
CA MET A 283 10.04 -6.75 -1.55
C MET A 283 10.79 -6.70 -2.88
N PRO A 284 10.83 -7.81 -3.66
CA PRO A 284 11.30 -7.78 -5.04
C PRO A 284 10.56 -6.68 -5.81
N TYR A 285 11.27 -5.86 -6.57
CA TYR A 285 10.64 -4.71 -7.28
C TYR A 285 10.27 -5.01 -8.74
N LYS A 286 10.66 -6.18 -9.27
CA LYS A 286 10.36 -6.62 -10.63
C LYS A 286 9.34 -7.76 -10.63
N PHE A 287 8.37 -7.71 -11.52
CA PHE A 287 7.44 -8.81 -11.77
C PHE A 287 8.17 -10.15 -11.98
N GLY A 288 7.70 -11.21 -11.31
CA GLY A 288 8.35 -12.53 -11.29
C GLY A 288 9.60 -12.62 -10.42
N GLY A 289 10.02 -11.52 -9.78
CA GLY A 289 11.11 -11.52 -8.83
C GLY A 289 10.78 -12.37 -7.60
N LEU A 290 11.69 -13.27 -7.25
CA LEU A 290 11.64 -14.12 -6.08
C LEU A 290 12.87 -13.86 -5.21
N THR A 291 12.66 -13.54 -3.94
CA THR A 291 13.70 -13.29 -2.94
C THR A 291 13.45 -14.19 -1.74
N GLN A 292 14.49 -14.87 -1.24
CA GLN A 292 14.39 -15.79 -0.12
C GLN A 292 15.11 -15.22 1.10
N VAL A 293 14.45 -15.25 2.26
CA VAL A 293 15.07 -14.98 3.55
C VAL A 293 15.62 -16.29 4.10
N LYS A 294 16.95 -16.41 4.12
CA LYS A 294 17.68 -17.60 4.59
C LYS A 294 17.85 -17.64 6.11
N ASP A 295 17.97 -16.47 6.73
CA ASP A 295 18.14 -16.34 8.17
C ASP A 295 17.62 -14.98 8.64
N PHE A 296 16.95 -14.96 9.79
CA PHE A 296 16.49 -13.75 10.47
C PHE A 296 16.71 -13.91 11.97
N GLN A 297 17.47 -12.99 12.55
CA GLN A 297 17.78 -12.98 13.97
C GLN A 297 17.60 -11.59 14.58
N VAL A 298 17.32 -11.55 15.89
CA VAL A 298 17.43 -10.36 16.72
C VAL A 298 18.49 -10.62 17.78
N LEU A 299 19.44 -9.70 17.91
CA LEU A 299 20.56 -9.78 18.85
C LEU A 299 20.44 -8.69 19.92
N LYS A 300 20.91 -8.96 21.14
CA LYS A 300 21.00 -7.98 22.23
C LYS A 300 22.36 -7.30 22.23
N GLY A 301 22.41 -6.08 21.70
CA GLY A 301 23.61 -5.29 21.47
C GLY A 301 23.60 -4.68 20.08
N ASN A 302 24.68 -3.98 19.72
CA ASN A 302 24.82 -3.30 18.43
C ASN A 302 25.86 -3.95 17.49
N THR A 303 26.28 -5.18 17.80
CA THR A 303 27.27 -5.92 17.01
C THR A 303 26.64 -7.15 16.37
N SER A 304 27.14 -7.56 15.20
CA SER A 304 26.67 -8.77 14.51
C SER A 304 27.07 -10.09 15.19
N SER A 305 27.81 -10.03 16.30
CA SER A 305 28.23 -11.18 17.11
C SER A 305 27.65 -11.14 18.52
N ALA A 306 26.73 -10.21 18.78
CA ALA A 306 26.03 -10.10 20.04
C ALA A 306 25.12 -11.32 20.30
N LEU A 307 24.68 -11.46 21.55
CA LEU A 307 23.84 -12.58 21.97
C LEU A 307 22.51 -12.59 21.20
N GLY A 308 22.25 -13.65 20.43
CA GLY A 308 20.96 -13.85 19.78
C GLY A 308 19.85 -14.09 20.79
N ILE A 309 18.85 -13.21 20.80
CA ILE A 309 17.66 -13.32 21.64
C ILE A 309 16.45 -13.87 20.86
N TYR A 310 16.55 -13.89 19.53
CA TYR A 310 15.56 -14.48 18.66
C TYR A 310 16.19 -14.99 17.37
N LYS A 311 15.69 -16.13 16.90
CA LYS A 311 16.00 -16.70 15.60
C LYS A 311 14.72 -17.22 14.98
N HIS A 312 14.39 -16.74 13.79
CA HIS A 312 13.19 -17.16 13.09
C HIS A 312 13.27 -18.64 12.70
N PRO A 313 12.23 -19.45 12.95
CA PRO A 313 12.31 -20.92 12.79
C PRO A 313 12.32 -21.38 11.32
N HIS A 314 11.80 -20.57 10.40
CA HIS A 314 11.59 -20.96 9.01
C HIS A 314 12.27 -20.03 8.02
N LYS A 315 12.74 -20.62 6.92
CA LYS A 315 13.10 -19.87 5.71
C LYS A 315 11.85 -19.67 4.88
N PHE A 316 11.69 -18.50 4.27
CA PHE A 316 10.53 -18.20 3.45
C PHE A 316 10.92 -17.34 2.24
N SER A 317 10.05 -17.31 1.24
CA SER A 317 10.27 -16.54 0.02
C SER A 317 9.22 -15.44 -0.12
N MET A 318 9.65 -14.30 -0.63
CA MET A 318 8.83 -13.16 -0.97
C MET A 318 8.82 -13.02 -2.50
N GLN A 319 7.66 -12.69 -3.05
CA GLN A 319 7.47 -12.44 -4.48
C GLN A 319 7.18 -10.96 -4.70
N PHE A 320 7.33 -10.48 -5.93
CA PHE A 320 6.88 -9.14 -6.30
C PHE A 320 5.41 -8.91 -5.95
N ASN A 321 5.14 -7.80 -5.28
CA ASN A 321 3.80 -7.29 -5.02
C ASN A 321 3.67 -5.91 -5.69
N PRO A 322 2.66 -5.68 -6.55
CA PRO A 322 2.44 -4.37 -7.17
C PRO A 322 1.93 -3.31 -6.19
N ASP A 323 1.28 -3.71 -5.10
CA ASP A 323 0.60 -2.80 -4.17
C ASP A 323 1.52 -2.41 -3.00
N ASP A 324 2.45 -3.28 -2.61
CA ASP A 324 3.36 -3.04 -1.49
C ASP A 324 4.83 -3.26 -1.85
N SER A 325 5.67 -2.37 -1.33
CA SER A 325 7.13 -2.44 -1.46
C SER A 325 7.83 -3.04 -0.25
N VAL A 326 7.10 -3.30 0.83
CA VAL A 326 7.60 -3.82 2.11
C VAL A 326 6.78 -5.03 2.53
N PHE A 327 7.46 -6.10 2.93
CA PHE A 327 6.88 -7.33 3.45
C PHE A 327 7.13 -7.41 4.95
N LYS A 328 6.06 -7.59 5.72
CA LYS A 328 6.14 -7.84 7.16
C LYS A 328 6.60 -9.28 7.42
N VAL A 329 7.80 -9.43 7.98
CA VAL A 329 8.26 -10.68 8.58
C VAL A 329 7.67 -10.77 9.99
N THR A 330 6.60 -11.55 10.13
CA THR A 330 5.95 -11.79 11.43
C THR A 330 6.78 -12.77 12.24
N MET A 331 7.03 -12.45 13.50
CA MET A 331 7.78 -13.31 14.42
C MET A 331 6.85 -14.36 15.03
N ASP A 332 7.32 -15.60 15.18
CA ASP A 332 6.53 -16.68 15.78
C ASP A 332 6.33 -16.48 17.29
N LYS A 333 7.23 -15.73 17.91
CA LYS A 333 7.15 -15.29 19.31
C LYS A 333 7.60 -13.85 19.43
N PRO A 334 6.82 -12.98 20.11
CA PRO A 334 7.26 -11.62 20.41
C PRO A 334 8.54 -11.60 21.25
N VAL A 335 9.36 -10.57 21.05
CA VAL A 335 10.62 -10.37 21.78
C VAL A 335 10.53 -9.14 22.66
N ASN A 336 10.73 -9.30 23.96
CA ASN A 336 10.76 -8.19 24.91
C ASN A 336 12.03 -7.35 24.70
N LEU A 337 11.84 -6.10 24.36
CA LEU A 337 12.87 -5.08 24.27
C LEU A 337 12.73 -4.16 25.48
N SER A 338 13.80 -4.06 26.27
CA SER A 338 13.82 -3.17 27.42
C SER A 338 14.22 -1.77 26.99
N LYS A 339 13.58 -0.77 27.59
CA LYS A 339 13.84 0.65 27.43
C LYS A 339 15.34 0.97 27.43
N GLY A 340 15.78 1.69 26.41
CA GLY A 340 17.15 2.20 26.28
C GLY A 340 18.22 1.15 25.95
N ASN A 341 17.88 -0.15 25.95
CA ASN A 341 18.81 -1.18 25.52
C ASN A 341 18.95 -1.18 23.99
N LYS A 342 20.14 -1.52 23.52
CA LYS A 342 20.46 -1.65 22.10
C LYS A 342 20.21 -3.08 21.62
N TYR A 343 19.69 -3.18 20.41
CA TYR A 343 19.38 -4.43 19.74
C TYR A 343 19.82 -4.34 18.28
N THR A 344 19.98 -5.49 17.62
CA THR A 344 20.32 -5.57 16.20
C THR A 344 19.40 -6.56 15.52
N VAL A 345 18.72 -6.13 14.45
CA VAL A 345 18.06 -7.06 13.51
C VAL A 345 19.06 -7.47 12.44
N MET A 346 19.07 -8.75 12.08
CA MET A 346 20.02 -9.32 11.14
C MET A 346 19.32 -10.25 10.15
N PHE A 347 19.50 -9.99 8.86
CA PHE A 347 18.92 -10.77 7.78
C PHE A 347 19.99 -11.28 6.82
N CYS A 348 19.91 -12.56 6.48
CA CYS A 348 20.59 -13.14 5.32
C CYS A 348 19.54 -13.39 4.24
N ILE A 349 19.63 -12.64 3.14
CA ILE A 349 18.64 -12.65 2.06
C ILE A 349 19.36 -13.00 0.76
N GLU A 350 18.67 -13.72 -0.13
CA GLU A 350 19.17 -14.03 -1.47
C GLU A 350 18.10 -13.95 -2.55
N GLY A 351 18.52 -14.01 -3.80
CA GLY A 351 17.63 -14.01 -4.96
C GLY A 351 17.51 -12.64 -5.62
N SER A 352 16.29 -12.31 -6.03
CA SER A 352 15.99 -11.13 -6.84
C SER A 352 16.28 -9.83 -6.09
N HIS A 353 16.56 -8.78 -6.84
CA HIS A 353 16.76 -7.45 -6.29
C HIS A 353 15.45 -6.88 -5.72
N THR A 354 15.54 -6.25 -4.55
CA THR A 354 14.40 -5.63 -3.89
C THR A 354 14.41 -4.13 -4.05
N PHE A 355 13.29 -3.51 -3.66
CA PHE A 355 13.32 -2.10 -3.29
C PHE A 355 14.41 -1.84 -2.24
N LYS A 356 14.79 -0.58 -2.10
CA LYS A 356 15.61 -0.12 -0.96
C LYS A 356 14.95 1.08 -0.31
N CYS A 357 15.09 1.17 1.00
CA CYS A 357 14.80 2.36 1.76
C CYS A 357 15.77 3.49 1.34
N VAL A 358 15.23 4.68 1.11
CA VAL A 358 16.01 5.92 0.94
C VAL A 358 15.44 6.99 1.86
N ASP A 359 16.19 8.08 2.07
CA ASP A 359 15.79 9.18 2.97
C ASP A 359 15.37 8.64 4.34
N CYS A 360 16.21 7.75 4.90
CA CYS A 360 15.95 7.11 6.17
C CYS A 360 16.21 8.08 7.34
N MET A 361 15.36 7.99 8.35
CA MET A 361 15.44 8.75 9.59
C MET A 361 16.23 7.95 10.62
N GLN A 362 17.19 8.59 11.28
CA GLN A 362 17.96 7.99 12.37
C GLN A 362 17.16 7.90 13.68
N SER A 363 16.15 8.75 13.85
CA SER A 363 15.25 8.72 15.00
C SER A 363 13.82 8.96 14.53
N VAL A 364 12.87 8.16 15.02
CA VAL A 364 11.44 8.26 14.67
C VAL A 364 10.58 8.01 15.90
N THR A 365 9.65 8.91 16.17
CA THR A 365 8.62 8.70 17.19
C THR A 365 7.46 7.91 16.58
N GLY A 366 7.25 6.69 17.07
CA GLY A 366 6.15 5.81 16.66
C GLY A 366 4.91 5.97 17.56
N PRO A 367 3.82 5.25 17.27
CA PRO A 367 2.65 5.20 18.12
C PRO A 367 2.97 4.79 19.57
N GLY A 368 2.26 5.39 20.52
CA GLY A 368 2.52 5.23 21.95
C GLY A 368 3.69 6.08 22.49
N GLU A 369 4.08 7.13 21.76
CA GLU A 369 5.20 8.04 22.10
C GLU A 369 6.54 7.32 22.29
N VAL A 370 6.70 6.15 21.65
CA VAL A 370 7.95 5.38 21.67
C VAL A 370 8.90 5.96 20.64
N ASN A 371 10.02 6.52 21.07
CA ASN A 371 11.10 6.96 20.20
C ASN A 371 11.99 5.77 19.83
N TRP A 372 12.22 5.61 18.54
CA TRP A 372 13.09 4.59 17.96
C TRP A 372 14.32 5.24 17.36
N ASP A 373 15.48 4.91 17.93
CA ASP A 373 16.77 5.37 17.42
C ASP A 373 17.46 4.23 16.66
N PHE A 374 17.98 4.54 15.47
CA PHE A 374 18.65 3.60 14.58
C PHE A 374 20.13 3.96 14.46
N GLU A 375 20.99 2.95 14.55
CA GLU A 375 22.44 3.11 14.43
C GLU A 375 23.07 2.03 13.53
N ASN A 376 24.26 2.32 13.01
CA ASN A 376 24.99 1.37 12.18
C ASN A 376 25.46 0.18 13.02
N THR A 377 25.17 -1.03 12.54
CA THR A 377 25.67 -2.25 13.19
C THR A 377 27.18 -2.39 13.06
N VAL A 378 27.84 -2.75 14.15
CA VAL A 378 29.26 -3.07 14.18
C VAL A 378 29.47 -4.53 13.78
N PHE A 379 30.00 -4.76 12.59
CA PHE A 379 30.20 -6.12 12.07
C PHE A 379 31.45 -6.79 12.68
N SER A 380 31.30 -8.03 13.16
CA SER A 380 32.41 -8.91 13.50
C SER A 380 33.18 -9.35 12.24
N GLN A 381 34.39 -9.88 12.43
CA GLN A 381 35.22 -10.38 11.33
C GLN A 381 34.58 -11.55 10.55
N THR A 382 33.66 -12.28 11.18
CA THR A 382 32.98 -13.44 10.59
C THR A 382 31.81 -13.07 9.68
N HIS A 383 31.26 -11.86 9.80
CA HIS A 383 30.09 -11.43 9.05
C HIS A 383 30.45 -10.36 8.04
N GLN A 384 30.04 -10.54 6.79
CA GLN A 384 30.23 -9.53 5.76
C GLN A 384 28.96 -8.69 5.60
N SER A 385 29.10 -7.37 5.77
CA SER A 385 27.98 -6.45 5.58
C SER A 385 27.52 -6.39 4.10
N ASN A 386 26.20 -6.33 3.91
CA ASN A 386 25.55 -5.97 2.65
C ASN A 386 25.35 -4.45 2.50
N ARG A 387 26.00 -3.65 3.37
CA ARG A 387 25.96 -2.18 3.40
C ARG A 387 24.58 -1.60 3.78
N CYS A 388 23.76 -2.37 4.48
CA CYS A 388 22.61 -1.82 5.18
C CYS A 388 23.12 -0.93 6.31
N ASP A 389 22.63 0.31 6.36
CA ASP A 389 23.03 1.34 7.32
C ASP A 389 21.82 2.24 7.67
N THR A 390 22.07 3.27 8.48
CA THR A 390 21.02 4.21 8.88
C THR A 390 20.46 5.05 7.75
N ILE A 391 21.11 5.11 6.59
CA ILE A 391 20.74 5.96 5.45
C ILE A 391 19.99 5.14 4.39
N CYS A 392 20.36 3.87 4.20
CA CYS A 392 19.75 2.99 3.21
C CYS A 392 19.81 1.51 3.58
N GLY A 393 18.98 0.70 2.94
CA GLY A 393 18.96 -0.75 3.11
C GLY A 393 17.58 -1.34 2.88
N PRO A 394 17.40 -2.65 3.11
CA PRO A 394 16.13 -3.32 2.87
C PRO A 394 15.24 -3.32 4.11
N ILE A 395 15.74 -3.04 5.31
CA ILE A 395 14.96 -3.05 6.56
C ILE A 395 14.20 -1.73 6.67
N ALA A 396 12.87 -1.75 6.73
CA ALA A 396 12.01 -0.56 6.61
C ALA A 396 11.17 -0.29 7.87
N ASP A 397 10.50 -1.32 8.39
CA ASP A 397 9.48 -1.17 9.43
C ASP A 397 9.80 -2.04 10.65
N PHE A 398 9.34 -1.61 11.82
CA PHE A 398 9.41 -2.38 13.05
C PHE A 398 8.00 -2.43 13.64
N TYR A 399 7.48 -3.64 13.85
CA TYR A 399 6.14 -3.90 14.37
C TYR A 399 6.28 -4.30 15.84
N TYR A 400 5.49 -3.67 16.70
CA TYR A 400 5.63 -3.83 18.13
C TYR A 400 4.33 -3.59 18.88
N ILE A 401 4.32 -4.03 20.12
CA ILE A 401 3.28 -3.77 21.09
C ILE A 401 3.90 -2.97 22.23
N VAL A 402 3.27 -1.87 22.63
CA VAL A 402 3.73 -1.05 23.77
C VAL A 402 3.47 -1.81 25.06
N GLY A 403 4.54 -2.08 25.82
CA GLY A 403 4.41 -2.68 27.14
C GLY A 403 3.85 -1.64 28.10
N HIS A 404 2.57 -1.75 28.48
CA HIS A 404 2.13 -1.06 29.69
C HIS A 404 2.89 -1.68 30.85
N ALA A 405 3.78 -0.89 31.46
CA ALA A 405 4.48 -1.28 32.66
C ALA A 405 3.48 -1.87 33.66
N ARG A 406 3.71 -3.13 34.06
CA ARG A 406 3.14 -3.63 35.32
C ARG A 406 3.77 -2.74 36.40
N GLN A 407 3.02 -1.75 36.88
CA GLN A 407 3.38 -0.99 38.06
C GLN A 407 3.26 -1.88 39.30
#